data_AF-A0A1W6N3L9-F1
#
_entry.id   AF-A0A1W6N3L9-F1
#
_cell.length_a   1.000
_cell.length_b   1.000
_cell.length_c   1.000
_cell.angle_alpha   90.00
_cell.angle_beta   90.00
_cell.angle_gamma   90.00
#
_symmetry.space_group_name_H-M   'P 1'
#
loop_
_entity.id
_entity.type
_entity.pdbx_description
1 polymer ?
#
loop_
_entity_poly.entity_id
_entity_poly.type
_entity_poly.pdbx_seq_one_letter_code
_entity_poly.pdbx_strand_id
1 'polypeptide(L)'
;MKDRSKFKVITSSPSRTTIELDDLDAAIILKVDGTLKASLPEVKTETVPENIITAAALVYALNDEELCNLIRKRFVEKCLPQKKEK
;
A
#
# COMPACT_ATOMS: atom_id res chain seq x y z
N MET A 1 -14.66 22.20 -1.93
CA MET A 1 -14.51 21.07 -1.01
C MET A 1 -13.07 20.58 -1.10
N LYS A 2 -12.32 20.57 0.01
CA LYS A 2 -10.97 19.96 0.05
C LYS A 2 -11.16 18.48 0.37
N ASP A 3 -10.93 17.63 -0.63
CA ASP A 3 -10.82 16.19 -0.42
C ASP A 3 -9.65 15.92 0.54
N ARG A 4 -9.94 15.32 1.70
CA ARG A 4 -8.97 15.09 2.78
C ARG A 4 -8.62 13.60 2.93
N SER A 5 -8.94 12.78 1.94
CA SER A 5 -8.60 11.36 1.94
C SER A 5 -7.08 11.18 1.99
N LYS A 6 -6.55 10.63 3.10
CA LYS A 6 -5.10 10.48 3.31
C LYS A 6 -4.71 9.01 3.21
N PHE A 7 -3.93 8.69 2.19
CA PHE A 7 -3.28 7.38 2.09
C PHE A 7 -1.95 7.40 2.85
N LYS A 8 -1.80 6.54 3.87
CA LYS A 8 -0.56 6.42 4.66
C LYS A 8 -0.01 4.99 4.58
N VAL A 9 1.21 4.87 4.08
CA VAL A 9 2.01 3.63 4.13
C VAL A 9 3.08 3.82 5.19
N ILE A 10 3.15 2.89 6.14
CA ILE A 10 4.09 2.98 7.25
C ILE A 10 4.99 1.74 7.22
N THR A 11 6.28 2.00 7.02
CA THR A 11 7.35 1.02 7.15
C THR A 11 8.06 1.28 8.48
N SER A 12 8.08 0.25 9.33
CA SER A 12 8.45 0.22 10.75
C SER A 12 9.33 1.34 11.38
N SER A 13 8.97 1.75 12.60
CA SER A 13 9.93 2.01 13.69
C SER A 13 9.34 1.51 15.03
N PRO A 14 10.16 1.17 16.05
CA PRO A 14 9.71 0.52 17.29
C PRO A 14 9.04 1.46 18.30
N SER A 15 8.86 2.75 17.98
CA SER A 15 8.11 3.66 18.83
C SER A 15 6.61 3.48 18.60
N ARG A 16 5.84 3.28 19.68
CA ARG A 16 4.37 3.21 19.64
C ARG A 16 3.83 4.49 19.01
N THR A 17 3.55 4.43 17.71
CA THR A 17 2.96 5.53 16.94
C THR A 17 1.49 5.19 16.77
N THR A 18 0.63 5.86 17.53
CA THR A 18 -0.81 5.80 17.30
C THR A 18 -1.13 6.63 16.06
N ILE A 19 -1.71 6.01 15.04
CA ILE A 19 -2.17 6.70 13.83
C ILE A 19 -3.69 6.81 13.95
N GLU A 20 -4.19 8.04 13.99
CA GLU A 20 -5.61 8.31 13.81
C GLU A 20 -5.93 8.24 12.31
N LEU A 21 -6.98 7.48 11.99
CA LEU A 21 -7.53 7.30 10.66
C LEU A 21 -8.94 7.89 10.66
N ASP A 22 -9.25 8.69 9.64
CA ASP A 22 -10.61 9.15 9.40
C ASP A 22 -11.44 8.02 8.76
N ASP A 23 -12.78 8.16 8.71
CA ASP A 23 -13.71 7.09 8.29
C ASP A 23 -13.49 6.54 6.87
N LEU A 24 -12.79 7.27 6.01
CA LEU A 24 -12.47 6.87 4.63
C LEU A 24 -10.95 6.73 4.38
N ASP A 25 -10.16 6.74 5.44
CA ASP A 25 -8.74 6.48 5.35
C ASP A 25 -8.47 4.97 5.30
N ALA A 26 -7.53 4.59 4.45
CA ALA A 26 -7.02 3.24 4.37
C ALA A 26 -5.58 3.20 4.88
N ALA A 27 -5.25 2.16 5.66
CA ALA A 27 -3.92 1.99 6.22
C ALA A 27 -3.34 0.62 5.86
N ILE A 28 -2.07 0.63 5.45
CA ILE A 28 -1.28 -0.57 5.21
C ILE A 28 -0.01 -0.48 6.06
N ILE A 29 0.22 -1.51 6.87
CA ILE A 29 1.37 -1.65 7.75
C ILE A 29 2.17 -2.85 7.29
N LEU A 30 3.40 -2.59 6.84
CA LEU A 30 4.40 -3.60 6.53
C LEU A 30 5.40 -3.65 7.68
N LYS A 31 5.45 -4.79 8.34
CA LYS A 31 6.40 -5.02 9.43
C LYS A 31 7.72 -5.59 8.93
N VAL A 32 8.77 -5.42 9.74
CA VAL A 32 10.13 -5.91 9.45
C VAL A 32 10.20 -7.43 9.38
N ASP A 33 9.32 -8.12 10.10
CA ASP A 33 9.18 -9.59 10.08
C ASP A 33 8.49 -10.10 8.81
N GLY A 34 8.19 -9.22 7.85
CA GLY A 34 7.48 -9.54 6.61
C GLY A 34 5.97 -9.64 6.76
N THR A 35 5.42 -9.46 7.96
CA THR A 35 3.97 -9.51 8.16
C THR A 35 3.27 -8.25 7.66
N LEU A 36 2.16 -8.44 6.94
CA LEU A 36 1.27 -7.40 6.47
C LEU A 36 0.08 -7.25 7.43
N LYS A 37 -0.26 -6.02 7.79
CA LYS A 37 -1.56 -5.67 8.38
C LYS A 37 -2.20 -4.57 7.55
N ALA A 38 -3.49 -4.68 7.33
CA ALA A 38 -4.25 -3.64 6.64
C ALA A 38 -5.52 -3.31 7.39
N SER A 39 -5.93 -2.05 7.31
CA SER A 39 -7.23 -1.56 7.76
C SER A 39 -7.86 -0.83 6.58
N LEU A 40 -8.92 -1.42 6.03
CA LEU A 40 -9.71 -0.82 4.96
C LEU A 40 -11.07 -0.42 5.56
N PRO A 41 -11.57 0.78 5.26
CA PRO A 41 -12.86 1.22 5.75
C PRO A 41 -13.99 0.44 5.07
N GLU A 42 -15.11 0.30 5.76
CA GLU A 42 -16.33 -0.30 5.19
C GLU A 42 -17.00 0.74 4.28
N VAL A 43 -16.99 0.51 2.97
CA VAL A 43 -17.57 1.45 2.00
C VAL A 43 -19.03 1.10 1.74
N LYS A 44 -19.94 1.96 2.20
CA LYS A 44 -21.40 1.81 2.03
C LYS A 44 -21.97 2.68 0.90
N THR A 45 -21.12 3.42 0.21
CA THR A 45 -21.47 4.28 -0.91
C THR A 45 -21.38 3.53 -2.23
N GLU A 46 -22.21 3.89 -3.21
CA GLU A 46 -22.17 3.26 -4.55
C GLU A 46 -20.83 3.50 -5.27
N THR A 47 -20.14 4.60 -4.94
CA THR A 47 -18.82 4.93 -5.45
C THR A 47 -17.77 4.72 -4.36
N VAL A 48 -16.75 3.92 -4.69
CA VAL A 48 -15.60 3.66 -3.81
C VAL A 48 -14.51 4.70 -4.10
N PRO A 49 -14.04 5.46 -3.09
CA PRO A 49 -12.92 6.39 -3.26
C PRO A 49 -11.66 5.71 -3.79
N GLU A 50 -10.94 6.40 -4.68
CA GLU A 50 -9.77 5.84 -5.39
C GLU A 50 -8.64 5.44 -4.45
N ASN A 51 -8.45 6.16 -3.35
CA ASN A 51 -7.47 5.83 -2.31
C ASN A 51 -7.76 4.48 -1.64
N ILE A 52 -9.05 4.16 -1.43
CA ILE A 52 -9.49 2.89 -0.84
C ILE A 52 -9.31 1.76 -1.86
N ILE A 53 -9.66 1.99 -3.14
CA ILE A 53 -9.42 1.03 -4.22
C ILE A 53 -7.93 0.71 -4.33
N THR A 54 -7.08 1.75 -4.32
CA THR A 54 -5.63 1.61 -4.42
C THR A 54 -5.06 0.84 -3.23
N ALA A 55 -5.52 1.15 -2.01
CA ALA A 55 -5.11 0.43 -0.83
C ALA A 55 -5.53 -1.05 -0.88
N ALA A 56 -6.77 -1.32 -1.26
CA ALA A 56 -7.26 -2.69 -1.43
C ALA A 56 -6.42 -3.45 -2.48
N ALA A 57 -6.20 -2.85 -3.66
CA ALA A 57 -5.39 -3.45 -4.72
C ALA A 57 -3.97 -3.79 -4.25
N LEU A 58 -3.33 -2.91 -3.47
CA LEU A 58 -2.01 -3.18 -2.89
C LEU A 58 -2.06 -4.33 -1.88
N VAL A 59 -3.07 -4.37 -1.01
CA VAL A 59 -3.23 -5.45 -0.03
C VAL A 59 -3.44 -6.79 -0.74
N TYR A 60 -4.28 -6.84 -1.78
CA TYR A 60 -4.48 -8.04 -2.57
C TYR A 60 -3.19 -8.45 -3.29
N ALA A 61 -2.50 -7.51 -3.93
CA ALA A 61 -1.25 -7.79 -4.63
C ALA A 61 -0.14 -8.29 -3.72
N LEU A 62 -0.10 -7.87 -2.44
CA LEU A 62 0.88 -8.32 -1.46
C LEU A 62 0.55 -9.70 -0.86
N ASN A 63 -0.71 -10.14 -0.95
CA ASN A 63 -1.12 -11.49 -0.54
C ASN A 63 -1.02 -12.52 -1.69
N ASP A 64 -0.80 -12.07 -2.92
CA ASP A 64 -0.54 -12.89 -4.10
C ASP A 64 0.95 -12.89 -4.42
N GLU A 65 1.62 -14.01 -4.15
CA GLU A 65 3.07 -14.11 -4.32
C GLU A 65 3.51 -13.96 -5.78
N GLU A 66 2.74 -14.45 -6.74
CA GLU A 66 3.06 -14.33 -8.17
C GLU A 66 2.97 -12.86 -8.62
N LEU A 67 1.88 -12.19 -8.25
CA LEU A 67 1.67 -10.78 -8.59
C LEU A 67 2.69 -9.88 -7.91
N CYS A 68 2.99 -10.13 -6.63
CA CYS A 68 4.01 -9.40 -5.90
C CYS A 68 5.39 -9.56 -6.56
N ASN A 69 5.76 -10.78 -6.96
CA ASN A 69 7.01 -11.05 -7.65
C ASN A 69 7.07 -10.37 -9.03
N LEU A 70 5.97 -10.34 -9.77
CA LEU A 70 5.86 -9.63 -11.05
C LEU A 70 6.07 -8.12 -10.87
N ILE A 71 5.40 -7.51 -9.89
CA ILE A 71 5.55 -6.08 -9.57
C ILE A 71 7.00 -5.78 -9.20
N ARG A 72 7.61 -6.60 -8.33
CA ARG A 72 9.00 -6.46 -7.91
C ARG A 72 9.95 -6.54 -9.09
N LYS A 73 9.79 -7.54 -9.98
CA LYS A 73 10.60 -7.70 -11.18
C LYS A 73 10.55 -6.46 -12.06
N ARG A 74 9.35 -5.97 -12.38
CA ARG A 74 9.18 -4.78 -13.22
C ARG A 74 9.72 -3.51 -12.58
N PHE A 75 9.59 -3.38 -11.26
CA PHE A 75 10.17 -2.26 -10.52
C PHE A 75 11.70 -2.27 -10.63
N VAL A 76 12.34 -3.41 -10.40
CA VAL A 76 13.79 -3.59 -10.53
C VAL A 76 14.25 -3.28 -11.96
N GLU A 77 13.57 -3.79 -12.98
CA GLU A 77 13.88 -3.53 -14.39
C GLU A 77 13.78 -2.06 -14.80
N LYS A 78 12.85 -1.31 -14.19
CA LYS A 78 12.66 0.12 -14.45
C LYS A 78 13.61 1.02 -13.66
N CYS A 79 13.91 0.65 -12.42
CA CYS A 79 14.61 1.53 -11.48
C CYS A 79 16.11 1.23 -11.38
N LEU A 80 16.57 0.03 -11.70
CA LEU A 80 18.00 -0.22 -11.80
C LEU A 80 18.51 0.27 -13.15
N PRO A 81 19.65 0.98 -13.20
CA PRO A 81 20.27 1.36 -14.44
C PRO A 81 20.59 0.07 -15.20
N GLN A 82 19.99 -0.10 -16.38
CA GLN A 82 20.40 -1.16 -17.27
C GLN A 82 21.89 -0.95 -17.53
N LYS A 83 22.73 -1.90 -17.11
CA LYS A 83 24.13 -1.94 -17.52
C LYS A 83 24.09 -1.94 -19.04
N LYS A 84 24.41 -0.80 -19.65
CA LYS A 84 24.77 -0.76 -21.07
C LYS A 84 26.08 -1.54 -21.15
N GLU A 85 25.99 -2.82 -21.47
CA GLU A 85 27.15 -3.59 -21.92
C GLU A 85 27.73 -2.84 -23.12
N LYS A 86 29.00 -2.44 -22.98
CA LYS A 86 29.82 -1.85 -24.03
C LYS A 86 30.50 -2.97 -24.79
#